data_AF-A0A821G7P5-F1
#
_entry.id   AF-A0A821G7P5-F1
#
_cell.length_a   1.000
_cell.length_b   1.000
_cell.length_c   1.000
_cell.angle_alpha   90.00
_cell.angle_beta   90.00
_cell.angle_gamma   90.00
#
_symmetry.space_group_name_H-M   'P 1'
#
loop_
_entity.id
_entity.type
_entity.pdbx_description
1 polymer ?
#
loop_
_entity_poly.entity_id
_entity_poly.type
_entity_poly.pdbx_seq_one_letter_code
_entity_poly.pdbx_strand_id
1 'polypeptide(L)'
;MGSDEQCWMALEDAQLKQFVSNHSAGLLMPIAEWGRTLSIGQCQLVCIARVVLKKSKILLIDEATANVDEKTDDLIQAVLKNKFQDRTILTIAHRLNTV
;
A
#
# COMPACT_ATOMS: atom_id res chain seq x y z
N MET A 1 11.88 1.46 -14.98
CA MET A 1 10.55 1.87 -14.47
C MET A 1 9.53 0.88 -15.03
N GLY A 2 8.46 0.59 -14.29
CA GLY A 2 7.42 -0.34 -14.76
C GLY A 2 6.54 0.28 -15.83
N SER A 3 5.90 -0.54 -16.66
CA SER A 3 4.88 -0.06 -17.62
C SER A 3 3.60 0.36 -16.90
N ASP A 4 2.73 1.10 -17.57
CA ASP A 4 1.43 1.50 -17.02
C ASP A 4 0.58 0.29 -16.61
N GLU A 5 0.60 -0.81 -17.37
CA GLU A 5 -0.03 -2.07 -16.98
C GLU A 5 0.53 -2.60 -15.65
N GLN A 6 1.85 -2.56 -15.46
CA GLN A 6 2.45 -3.02 -14.21
C GLN A 6 2.08 -2.11 -13.03
N CYS A 7 1.98 -0.80 -13.25
CA CYS A 7 1.49 0.14 -12.26
C CYS A 7 0.03 -0.17 -11.87
N TRP A 8 -0.84 -0.41 -12.85
CA TRP A 8 -2.23 -0.78 -12.60
C TRP A 8 -2.38 -2.12 -11.88
N MET A 9 -1.57 -3.12 -12.23
CA MET A 9 -1.53 -4.40 -11.51
C MET A 9 -1.07 -4.22 -10.06
N ALA A 10 -0.04 -3.41 -9.82
CA ALA A 10 0.44 -3.13 -8.46
C ALA A 10 -0.60 -2.37 -7.62
N LEU A 11 -1.33 -1.43 -8.25
CA LEU A 11 -2.44 -0.72 -7.60
C LEU A 11 -3.64 -1.63 -7.33
N GLU A 12 -3.93 -2.60 -8.20
CA GLU A 12 -4.94 -3.63 -7.95
C GLU A 12 -4.55 -4.50 -6.75
N ASP A 13 -3.30 -4.97 -6.74
CA ASP A 13 -2.77 -5.80 -5.66
C ASP A 13 -2.81 -5.07 -4.30
N ALA A 14 -2.65 -3.75 -4.31
CA ALA A 14 -2.74 -2.89 -3.14
C ALA A 14 -4.14 -2.31 -2.90
N GLN A 15 -5.18 -2.80 -3.59
CA GLN A 15 -6.57 -2.36 -3.43
C GLN A 15 -6.80 -0.85 -3.67
N LEU A 16 -5.94 -0.21 -4.47
CA LEU A 16 -6.01 1.21 -4.83
C LEU A 16 -6.50 1.46 -6.26
N LYS A 17 -6.68 0.42 -7.09
CA LYS A 17 -7.06 0.62 -8.50
C LYS A 17 -8.33 1.43 -8.64
N GLN A 18 -9.38 1.12 -7.89
CA GLN A 18 -10.65 1.85 -7.99
C GLN A 18 -10.51 3.30 -7.53
N PHE A 19 -9.78 3.55 -6.44
CA PHE A 19 -9.48 4.90 -5.97
C PHE A 19 -8.78 5.75 -7.04
N VAL A 20 -7.74 5.20 -7.69
CA VAL A 20 -7.00 5.89 -8.75
C VAL A 20 -7.82 6.02 -10.03
N SER A 21 -8.59 4.99 -10.40
CA SER A 21 -9.42 4.99 -11.62
C SER A 21 -10.59 5.95 -11.55
N ASN A 22 -11.10 6.23 -10.35
CA ASN A 22 -12.19 7.19 -10.15
C ASN A 22 -11.73 8.65 -10.29
N HIS A 23 -10.43 8.91 -10.25
CA HIS A 23 -9.88 10.24 -10.49
C HIS A 23 -9.75 10.49 -12.00
N SER A 24 -10.15 11.68 -12.47
CA SER A 24 -10.16 12.03 -13.91
C SER A 24 -8.78 11.91 -14.58
N ALA A 25 -7.71 12.12 -13.82
CA ALA A 25 -6.33 11.98 -14.28
C ALA A 25 -5.74 10.56 -14.15
N GLY A 26 -6.45 9.60 -13.54
CA GLY A 26 -5.97 8.21 -13.39
C GLY A 26 -4.59 8.11 -12.73
N LEU A 27 -3.66 7.39 -13.38
CA LEU A 27 -2.25 7.27 -12.94
C LEU A 27 -1.53 8.62 -12.82
N LEU A 28 -2.00 9.65 -13.54
CA LEU A 28 -1.45 11.01 -13.51
C LEU A 28 -2.11 11.88 -12.45
N MET A 29 -2.89 11.30 -11.52
CA MET A 29 -3.47 12.02 -10.39
C MET A 29 -2.37 12.78 -9.62
N PRO A 30 -2.51 14.11 -9.46
CA PRO A 30 -1.53 14.89 -8.73
C PRO A 30 -1.56 14.54 -7.25
N ILE A 31 -0.39 14.33 -6.66
CA ILE A 31 -0.22 14.11 -5.23
C ILE A 31 0.55 15.30 -4.66
N ALA A 32 -0.02 15.95 -3.64
CA ALA A 32 0.66 17.04 -2.94
C ALA A 32 1.92 16.53 -2.24
N GLU A 33 2.84 17.46 -1.93
CA GLU A 33 4.09 17.14 -1.25
C GLU A 33 3.87 16.23 -0.04
N TRP A 34 4.76 15.26 0.14
CA TRP A 34 4.70 14.28 1.23
C TRP A 34 3.43 13.42 1.26
N GLY A 35 2.68 13.34 0.15
CA GLY A 35 1.48 12.52 0.08
C GLY A 35 0.26 13.13 0.79
N ARG A 36 0.27 14.45 1.08
CA ARG A 36 -0.79 15.12 1.86
C ARG A 36 -2.20 15.04 1.27
N THR A 37 -2.34 14.69 -0.01
CA THR A 37 -3.63 14.45 -0.67
C THR A 37 -4.23 13.09 -0.30
N LEU A 38 -3.44 12.19 0.28
CA LEU A 38 -3.83 10.83 0.64
C LEU A 38 -4.04 10.72 2.16
N SER A 39 -4.96 9.85 2.57
CA SER A 39 -4.99 9.40 3.96
C SER A 39 -3.70 8.64 4.31
N ILE A 40 -3.39 8.51 5.61
CA ILE A 40 -2.23 7.74 6.07
C ILE A 40 -2.29 6.30 5.55
N GLY A 41 -3.47 5.67 5.61
CA GLY A 41 -3.68 4.32 5.08
C GLY A 41 -3.50 4.23 3.57
N GLN A 42 -3.98 5.22 2.80
CA GLN A 42 -3.74 5.28 1.36
C GLN A 42 -2.25 5.45 1.03
N CYS A 43 -1.53 6.29 1.77
CA CYS A 43 -0.07 6.39 1.66
C CYS A 43 0.62 5.04 1.90
N GLN A 44 0.16 4.28 2.89
CA GLN A 44 0.69 2.96 3.19
C GLN A 44 0.39 1.95 2.07
N LEU A 45 -0.82 1.95 1.50
CA LEU A 45 -1.15 1.13 0.34
C LEU A 45 -0.34 1.51 -0.90
N VAL A 46 -0.05 2.80 -1.12
CA VAL A 46 0.86 3.25 -2.18
C VAL A 46 2.27 2.69 -1.93
N CYS A 47 2.76 2.71 -0.69
CA CYS A 47 4.03 2.07 -0.33
C CYS A 47 4.01 0.57 -0.65
N ILE A 48 2.94 -0.14 -0.31
CA ILE A 48 2.78 -1.57 -0.64
C ILE A 48 2.80 -1.80 -2.15
N ALA A 49 2.05 -1.01 -2.92
CA ALA A 49 2.06 -1.08 -4.39
C ALA A 49 3.48 -0.91 -4.95
N ARG A 50 4.28 0.02 -4.40
CA ARG A 50 5.69 0.21 -4.78
C ARG A 50 6.55 -1.02 -4.49
N VAL A 51 6.31 -1.69 -3.37
CA VAL A 51 7.04 -2.91 -2.96
C VAL A 51 6.64 -4.10 -3.84
N VAL A 52 5.37 -4.22 -4.21
CA VAL A 52 4.87 -5.21 -5.17
C VAL A 52 5.55 -4.99 -6.53
N LEU A 53 5.50 -3.76 -7.06
CA LEU A 53 6.10 -3.38 -8.33
C LEU A 53 7.61 -3.64 -8.38
N LYS A 54 8.32 -3.33 -7.29
CA LYS A 54 9.77 -3.59 -7.15
C LYS A 54 10.13 -5.05 -6.92
N LYS A 55 9.15 -5.92 -6.62
CA LYS A 55 9.37 -7.34 -6.23
C LYS A 55 10.37 -7.47 -5.07
N SER A 56 10.30 -6.58 -4.08
CA SER A 56 11.21 -6.61 -2.94
C SER A 56 11.08 -7.91 -2.14
N LYS A 57 12.22 -8.51 -1.76
CA LYS A 57 12.27 -9.75 -0.96
C LYS A 57 12.08 -9.52 0.54
N ILE A 58 12.44 -8.33 1.01
CA ILE A 58 12.33 -7.92 2.42
C ILE A 58 11.50 -6.64 2.48
N LEU A 59 10.52 -6.62 3.37
CA LEU A 59 9.67 -5.47 3.65
C LEU A 59 9.82 -5.10 5.12
N LEU A 60 10.32 -3.89 5.38
CA LEU A 60 10.29 -3.29 6.71
C LEU A 60 9.08 -2.36 6.79
N ILE A 61 8.20 -2.60 7.76
CA ILE A 61 7.06 -1.75 8.07
C ILE A 61 7.32 -1.18 9.47
N ASP A 62 7.66 0.10 9.50
CA ASP A 62 7.76 0.85 10.74
C ASP A 62 6.40 1.48 11.04
N GLU A 63 5.99 1.38 12.29
CA GLU A 63 4.73 1.78 12.92
C GLU A 63 3.92 2.88 12.18
N ALA A 64 3.14 2.49 11.17
CA ALA A 64 2.32 3.42 10.36
C ALA A 64 0.80 3.30 10.62
N THR A 65 0.36 2.38 11.48
CA THR A 65 -1.07 2.04 11.63
C THR A 65 -1.75 2.67 12.84
N ALA A 66 -1.01 3.35 13.74
CA ALA A 66 -1.58 3.98 14.94
C ALA A 66 -2.64 5.05 14.63
N ASN A 67 -2.65 5.60 13.41
CA ASN A 67 -3.59 6.61 12.93
C ASN A 67 -4.38 6.16 11.68
N VAL A 68 -4.45 4.85 11.42
CA VAL A 68 -5.23 4.26 10.32
C VAL A 68 -6.55 3.73 10.89
N ASP A 69 -7.65 3.91 10.18
CA ASP A 69 -8.94 3.36 10.59
C ASP A 69 -8.94 1.83 10.48
N GLU A 70 -9.73 1.16 11.31
CA GLU A 70 -9.78 -0.30 11.43
C GLU A 70 -10.01 -1.01 10.08
N LYS A 71 -10.88 -0.47 9.22
CA LYS A 71 -11.16 -1.06 7.90
C LYS A 71 -9.94 -1.02 6.98
N THR A 72 -9.20 0.10 7.01
CA THR A 72 -8.00 0.23 6.20
C THR A 72 -6.86 -0.64 6.75
N ASP A 73 -6.76 -0.82 8.07
CA ASP A 73 -5.79 -1.72 8.69
C ASP A 73 -6.05 -3.19 8.31
N ASP A 74 -7.31 -3.65 8.37
CA ASP A 74 -7.71 -4.99 7.93
C ASP A 74 -7.33 -5.24 6.46
N LEU A 75 -7.54 -4.23 5.61
CA LEU A 75 -7.22 -4.30 4.20
C LEU A 75 -5.71 -4.37 3.97
N ILE A 76 -4.91 -3.57 4.69
CA ILE A 76 -3.44 -3.63 4.66
C ILE A 76 -2.97 -5.03 5.07
N GLN A 77 -3.50 -5.58 6.15
CA GLN A 77 -3.16 -6.91 6.65
C GLN A 77 -3.51 -8.01 5.64
N ALA A 78 -4.68 -7.93 4.99
CA ALA A 78 -5.08 -8.85 3.94
C ALA A 78 -4.12 -8.80 2.74
N VAL A 79 -3.70 -7.60 2.32
CA VAL A 79 -2.74 -7.46 1.22
C VAL A 79 -1.37 -8.06 1.59
N LEU A 80 -0.88 -7.79 2.81
CA LEU A 80 0.38 -8.34 3.30
C LEU A 80 0.32 -9.87 3.34
N LYS A 81 -0.72 -10.46 3.93
CA LYS A 81 -0.89 -11.92 4.04
C LYS A 81 -1.02 -12.63 2.69
N ASN A 82 -1.61 -11.98 1.69
CA ASN A 82 -1.85 -12.60 0.38
C ASN A 82 -0.69 -12.40 -0.61
N LYS A 83 -0.01 -11.24 -0.59
CA LYS A 83 0.99 -10.88 -1.62
C LYS A 83 2.43 -11.12 -1.19
N PHE A 84 2.67 -11.36 0.09
CA PHE A 84 4.01 -11.46 0.67
C PHE A 84 4.29 -12.80 1.35
N GLN A 85 3.55 -13.87 1.02
CA GLN A 85 3.72 -15.20 1.62
C GLN A 85 5.15 -15.75 1.50
N ASP A 86 5.81 -15.49 0.36
CA ASP A 86 7.18 -15.94 0.08
C ASP A 86 8.24 -14.87 0.39
N ARG A 87 7.88 -13.84 1.17
CA ARG A 87 8.74 -12.66 1.43
C ARG A 87 8.91 -12.47 2.93
N THR A 88 10.05 -11.91 3.33
CA THR A 88 10.32 -11.62 4.74
C THR A 88 9.73 -10.26 5.10
N ILE A 89 8.81 -10.23 6.06
CA ILE A 89 8.25 -8.99 6.60
C ILE A 89 8.82 -8.78 8.00
N LEU A 90 9.46 -7.64 8.22
CA LEU A 90 9.84 -7.15 9.53
C LEU A 90 8.89 -6.00 9.87
N THR A 91 8.13 -6.13 10.94
CA THR A 91 7.17 -5.11 11.36
C THR A 91 7.40 -4.73 12.80
N ILE A 92 7.37 -3.44 13.08
CA ILE A 92 7.36 -2.88 14.44
C ILE A 92 5.91 -2.48 14.72
N ALA A 93 5.27 -3.12 15.70
CA ALA A 93 3.85 -2.92 15.99
C ALA A 93 3.63 -2.60 17.48
N HIS A 94 2.86 -1.55 17.76
CA HIS A 94 2.41 -1.16 19.11
C HIS A 94 1.08 -1.82 19.53
N ARG A 95 0.42 -2.55 18.62
CA ARG A 95 -0.78 -3.35 18.90
C ARG A 95 -0.51 -4.81 18.56
N LEU A 96 -0.64 -5.71 19.54
CA LEU A 96 -0.37 -7.15 19.38
C LEU A 96 -1.46 -7.90 18.58
N ASN A 97 -2.64 -7.31 18.41
CA ASN A 97 -3.76 -7.93 17.69
C ASN A 97 -3.61 -7.88 16.15
N THR A 98 -2.56 -7.25 15.63
CA THR A 98 -2.32 -7.02 14.19
C THR A 98 -1.19 -7.89 13.62
N VAL A 99 -0.81 -8.98 14.30
CA VAL A 99 0.17 -9.98 13.84
C VAL A 99 -0.54 -11.26 13.41
#